data_AF-A0A151BKP4-F1
#
_entry.id   AF-A0A151BKP4-F1
#
_cell.length_a   1.000
_cell.length_b   1.000
_cell.length_c   1.000
_cell.angle_alpha   90.00
_cell.angle_beta   90.00
_cell.angle_gamma   90.00
#
_symmetry.space_group_name_H-M   'P 1'
#
loop_
_entity.id
_entity.type
_entity.pdbx_description
1 polymer ?
#
loop_
_entity_poly.entity_id
_entity_poly.type
_entity_poly.pdbx_seq_one_letter_code
_entity_poly.pdbx_strand_id
1 'polypeptide(L)'
;EIGDIHINIFFTRFAEGYIEVTAIHELVHHFLWKVGFSPQGFLWFHEGMAQYVSIEVAMNLGYEGAEIIKQNLESRVTDLLSTFGGNLNFLLKWTPTIRPTDIGTLYTAAYYVVSRLAERFGGLAYYARFFKLISDIEILDKNVFAYYLSLAANESVAPVLNSWGFGIEDLYLRPESFIRVGNLIMGLDQAYQPYRFLSELFYRLALKSLRNNNLGRANLYLITALLLAEFAPILTIATIAAALLSLSLYVLEKKGVLKEREPSTSHMPPEDDSEYFLTF
;
A
#
# COMPACT_ATOMS: atom_id res chain seq x y z
N GLU A 1 5.57 5.72 16.39
CA GLU A 1 5.91 5.27 17.75
C GLU A 1 5.17 3.98 18.02
N ILE A 2 5.79 3.08 18.78
CA ILE A 2 5.19 1.87 19.33
C ILE A 2 3.93 2.31 20.07
N GLY A 3 2.76 1.80 19.69
CA GLY A 3 1.65 1.81 20.63
C GLY A 3 2.00 0.77 21.68
N ASP A 4 2.28 1.19 22.91
CA ASP A 4 2.33 0.26 24.03
C ASP A 4 1.02 -0.55 24.04
N ILE A 5 1.07 -1.82 24.46
CA ILE A 5 -0.14 -2.62 24.62
C ILE A 5 -0.96 -2.00 25.75
N HIS A 6 -1.90 -1.13 25.37
CA HIS A 6 -2.80 -0.46 26.31
C HIS A 6 -4.05 -1.31 26.51
N ILE A 7 -3.94 -2.32 27.38
CA ILE A 7 -5.14 -2.97 27.91
C ILE A 7 -5.82 -1.96 28.83
N ASN A 8 -6.95 -1.42 28.39
CA ASN A 8 -7.77 -0.60 29.27
C ASN A 8 -8.30 -1.51 30.40
N ILE A 9 -7.88 -1.22 31.64
CA ILE A 9 -8.22 -2.01 32.84
C ILE A 9 -9.74 -2.06 33.07
N PHE A 10 -10.52 -1.14 32.49
CA PHE A 10 -11.98 -1.22 32.48
C PHE A 10 -12.54 -2.44 31.71
N PHE A 11 -11.74 -3.08 30.84
CA PHE A 11 -12.12 -4.33 30.17
C PHE A 11 -12.22 -5.54 31.12
N THR A 12 -11.67 -5.44 32.34
CA THR A 12 -11.79 -6.48 33.39
C THR A 12 -13.20 -6.69 33.93
N ARG A 13 -14.16 -5.84 33.55
CA ARG A 13 -15.58 -5.96 33.92
C ARG A 13 -16.46 -6.61 32.85
N PHE A 14 -15.89 -7.00 31.71
CA PHE A 14 -16.62 -7.67 30.63
C PHE A 14 -16.51 -9.19 30.76
N ALA A 15 -17.40 -9.92 30.09
CA ALA A 15 -17.44 -11.38 30.12
C ALA A 15 -16.10 -12.00 29.68
N GLU A 16 -15.83 -13.23 30.15
CA GLU A 16 -14.67 -14.04 29.75
C GLU A 16 -14.54 -14.07 28.21
N GLY A 17 -13.36 -13.79 27.67
CA GLY A 17 -13.11 -13.67 26.23
C GLY A 17 -12.89 -12.24 25.72
N TYR A 18 -13.34 -11.20 26.43
CA TYR A 18 -13.14 -9.82 26.00
C TYR A 18 -11.66 -9.38 26.07
N ILE A 19 -10.96 -9.71 27.16
CA ILE A 19 -9.54 -9.37 27.32
C ILE A 19 -8.70 -10.13 26.30
N GLU A 20 -9.04 -11.39 26.05
CA GLU A 20 -8.36 -12.26 25.09
C GLU A 20 -8.51 -11.75 23.68
N VAL A 21 -9.73 -11.35 23.27
CA VAL A 21 -9.95 -10.71 21.97
C VAL A 21 -9.14 -9.42 21.85
N THR A 22 -9.12 -8.55 22.88
CA THR A 22 -8.30 -7.33 22.86
C THR A 22 -6.80 -7.65 22.76
N ALA A 23 -6.30 -8.62 23.52
CA ALA A 23 -4.88 -9.00 23.48
C ALA A 23 -4.49 -9.56 22.10
N ILE A 24 -5.34 -10.39 21.49
CA ILE A 24 -5.11 -10.91 20.14
C ILE A 24 -5.21 -9.78 19.11
N HIS A 25 -6.12 -8.81 19.28
CA HIS A 25 -6.25 -7.64 18.39
C HIS A 25 -4.94 -6.86 18.29
N GLU A 26 -4.35 -6.51 19.44
CA GLU A 26 -3.05 -5.82 19.47
C GLU A 26 -1.92 -6.69 18.91
N LEU A 27 -1.95 -8.00 19.16
CA LEU A 27 -0.97 -8.92 18.57
C LEU A 27 -1.06 -8.95 17.02
N VAL A 28 -2.27 -8.92 16.46
CA VAL A 28 -2.47 -8.87 15.00
C VAL A 28 -1.89 -7.59 14.42
N HIS A 29 -2.02 -6.44 15.10
CA HIS A 29 -1.36 -5.20 14.66
C HIS A 29 0.16 -5.35 14.54
N HIS A 30 0.80 -6.02 15.50
CA HIS A 30 2.23 -6.32 15.42
C HIS A 30 2.57 -7.22 14.23
N PHE A 31 1.73 -8.22 13.93
CA PHE A 31 1.92 -9.06 12.74
C PHE A 31 1.82 -8.25 11.45
N LEU A 32 0.80 -7.40 11.32
CA LEU A 32 0.56 -6.58 10.12
C LEU A 32 1.71 -5.59 9.88
N TRP A 33 2.22 -4.97 10.94
CA TRP A 33 3.41 -4.12 10.86
C TRP A 33 4.64 -4.91 10.37
N LYS A 34 4.86 -6.10 10.93
CA LYS A 34 6.03 -6.93 10.58
C LYS A 34 6.01 -7.42 9.14
N VAL A 35 4.83 -7.62 8.54
CA VAL A 35 4.68 -8.00 7.13
C VAL A 35 4.63 -6.80 6.18
N GLY A 36 4.98 -5.60 6.65
CA GLY A 36 5.14 -4.40 5.82
C GLY A 36 3.84 -3.69 5.46
N PHE A 37 2.74 -4.00 6.15
CA PHE A 37 1.49 -3.26 5.97
C PHE A 37 1.52 -1.99 6.83
N SER A 38 1.43 -0.83 6.17
CA SER A 38 1.46 0.47 6.86
C SER A 38 0.03 0.96 7.16
N PRO A 39 -0.26 1.37 8.41
CA PRO A 39 -1.56 1.93 8.76
C PRO A 39 -1.82 3.28 8.08
N GLN A 40 -0.80 3.94 7.52
CA GLN A 40 -0.97 5.26 6.89
C GLN A 40 -1.89 5.23 5.66
N GLY A 41 -1.84 4.15 4.88
CA GLY A 41 -2.66 3.98 3.66
C GLY A 41 -3.80 2.96 3.82
N PHE A 42 -3.72 2.08 4.82
CA PHE A 42 -4.60 0.93 4.97
C PHE A 42 -5.13 0.74 6.39
N LEU A 43 -5.34 1.82 7.15
CA LEU A 43 -5.82 1.73 8.55
C LEU A 43 -7.08 0.89 8.70
N TRP A 44 -8.03 1.03 7.76
CA TRP A 44 -9.25 0.21 7.76
C TRP A 44 -8.94 -1.29 7.66
N PHE A 45 -7.94 -1.68 6.88
CA PHE A 45 -7.55 -3.09 6.74
C PHE A 45 -6.83 -3.55 8.00
N HIS A 46 -6.00 -2.68 8.61
CA HIS A 46 -5.37 -2.97 9.89
C HIS A 46 -6.38 -3.31 10.98
N GLU A 47 -7.31 -2.38 11.24
CA GLU A 47 -8.30 -2.56 12.29
C GLU A 47 -9.30 -3.66 11.95
N GLY A 48 -9.69 -3.79 10.67
CA GLY A 48 -10.58 -4.85 10.22
C GLY A 48 -9.96 -6.25 10.39
N MET A 49 -8.68 -6.41 10.05
CA MET A 49 -7.94 -7.67 10.23
C MET A 49 -7.74 -7.98 11.71
N ALA A 50 -7.34 -7.00 12.51
CA ALA A 50 -7.18 -7.16 13.94
C ALA A 50 -8.50 -7.58 14.60
N GLN A 51 -9.62 -6.96 14.22
CA GLN A 51 -10.94 -7.29 14.75
C GLN A 51 -11.42 -8.68 14.29
N TYR A 52 -11.31 -9.00 13.00
CA TYR A 52 -11.76 -10.28 12.44
C TYR A 52 -10.94 -11.46 12.98
N VAL A 53 -9.60 -11.37 12.91
CA VAL A 53 -8.72 -12.46 13.32
C VAL A 53 -8.79 -12.68 14.84
N SER A 54 -8.86 -11.62 15.64
CA SER A 54 -8.98 -11.78 17.10
C SER A 54 -10.25 -12.52 17.51
N ILE A 55 -11.39 -12.17 16.91
CA ILE A 55 -12.66 -12.86 17.13
C ILE A 55 -12.56 -14.33 16.71
N GLU A 56 -12.13 -14.61 15.48
CA GLU A 56 -12.11 -15.98 14.96
C GLU A 56 -11.12 -16.87 15.72
N VAL A 57 -9.95 -16.34 16.10
CA VAL A 57 -8.99 -17.09 16.91
C VAL A 57 -9.52 -17.33 18.32
N ALA A 58 -10.07 -16.31 18.99
CA ALA A 58 -10.62 -16.47 20.33
C ALA A 58 -11.81 -17.45 20.38
N MET A 59 -12.70 -17.39 19.38
CA MET A 59 -13.78 -18.37 19.22
C MET A 59 -13.23 -19.79 19.04
N ASN A 60 -12.22 -19.98 18.20
CA ASN A 60 -11.59 -21.30 17.99
C ASN A 60 -10.88 -21.83 19.25
N LEU A 61 -10.51 -20.95 20.19
CA LEU A 61 -9.94 -21.31 21.49
C LEU A 61 -11.00 -21.56 22.57
N GLY A 62 -12.29 -21.35 22.26
CA GLY A 62 -13.41 -21.60 23.18
C GLY A 62 -13.80 -20.41 24.06
N TYR A 63 -13.37 -19.19 23.73
CA TYR A 63 -13.73 -18.00 24.50
C TYR A 63 -15.11 -17.45 24.08
N GLU A 64 -16.13 -17.67 24.91
CA GLU A 64 -17.53 -17.28 24.64
C GLU A 64 -17.72 -15.77 24.44
N GLY A 65 -16.92 -14.92 25.11
CA GLY A 65 -16.96 -13.47 24.91
C GLY A 65 -16.70 -13.02 23.47
N ALA A 66 -15.95 -13.82 22.69
CA ALA A 66 -15.74 -13.54 21.28
C ALA A 66 -17.03 -13.66 20.45
N GLU A 67 -17.93 -14.58 20.80
CA GLU A 67 -19.24 -14.70 20.15
C GLU A 67 -20.12 -13.48 20.43
N ILE A 68 -20.11 -12.99 21.67
CA ILE A 68 -20.85 -11.79 22.07
C ILE A 68 -20.34 -10.57 21.29
N ILE A 69 -19.02 -10.41 21.18
CA ILE A 69 -18.41 -9.32 20.39
C ILE A 69 -18.82 -9.43 18.92
N LYS A 70 -18.76 -10.64 18.34
CA LYS A 70 -19.18 -10.89 16.96
C LYS A 70 -20.65 -10.51 16.75
N GLN A 71 -21.55 -10.98 17.59
CA GLN A 71 -22.99 -10.66 17.50
C GLN A 71 -23.25 -9.15 17.61
N ASN A 72 -22.56 -8.46 18.51
CA ASN A 72 -22.68 -7.00 18.64
C ASN A 72 -22.19 -6.26 17.37
N LEU A 73 -21.09 -6.72 16.76
CA LEU A 73 -20.61 -6.16 15.49
C LEU A 73 -21.60 -6.42 14.36
N GLU A 74 -22.08 -7.65 14.20
CA GLU A 74 -23.07 -8.02 13.18
C GLU A 74 -24.39 -7.23 13.34
N SER A 75 -24.83 -6.97 14.57
CA SER A 75 -25.98 -6.08 14.82
C SER A 75 -25.71 -4.67 14.28
N ARG A 76 -24.53 -4.11 14.56
CA ARG A 76 -24.13 -2.76 14.10
C ARG A 76 -23.89 -2.68 12.60
N VAL A 77 -23.56 -3.79 11.94
CA VAL A 77 -23.47 -3.87 10.47
C VAL A 77 -24.82 -3.58 9.83
N THR A 78 -25.93 -4.00 10.45
CA THR A 78 -27.27 -3.71 9.93
C THR A 78 -27.51 -2.20 9.88
N ASP A 79 -27.20 -1.50 10.97
CA ASP A 79 -27.33 -0.03 11.07
C ASP A 79 -26.37 0.70 10.12
N LEU A 80 -25.15 0.17 9.97
CA LEU A 80 -24.16 0.68 9.01
C LEU A 80 -24.72 0.63 7.58
N LEU A 81 -25.23 -0.52 7.16
CA LEU A 81 -25.74 -0.70 5.80
C LEU A 81 -26.98 0.14 5.53
N SER A 82 -27.87 0.32 6.52
CA SER A 82 -29.02 1.22 6.37
C SER A 82 -28.62 2.68 6.25
N THR A 83 -27.57 3.10 6.96
CA THR A 83 -27.13 4.51 7.00
C THR A 83 -26.36 4.90 5.75
N PHE A 84 -25.46 4.04 5.27
CA PHE A 84 -24.53 4.36 4.19
C PHE A 84 -24.91 3.74 2.84
N GLY A 85 -26.00 2.96 2.77
CA GLY A 85 -26.47 2.31 1.55
C GLY A 85 -25.44 1.37 0.93
N GLY A 86 -24.55 0.81 1.76
CA GLY A 86 -23.43 -0.04 1.31
C GLY A 86 -22.20 0.70 0.78
N ASN A 87 -22.21 2.04 0.66
CA ASN A 87 -21.03 2.79 0.24
C ASN A 87 -20.09 3.06 1.43
N LEU A 88 -18.95 2.37 1.44
CA LEU A 88 -17.96 2.40 2.51
C LEU A 88 -16.68 3.16 2.11
N ASN A 89 -16.75 4.03 1.10
CA ASN A 89 -15.58 4.76 0.59
C ASN A 89 -14.90 5.66 1.64
N PHE A 90 -15.61 5.99 2.73
CA PHE A 90 -15.07 6.77 3.84
C PHE A 90 -13.92 6.04 4.54
N LEU A 91 -13.86 4.70 4.46
CA LEU A 91 -12.74 3.91 4.97
C LEU A 91 -11.42 4.26 4.27
N LEU A 92 -11.45 4.65 3.00
CA LEU A 92 -10.26 5.05 2.25
C LEU A 92 -9.71 6.41 2.68
N LYS A 93 -10.51 7.21 3.40
CA LYS A 93 -10.09 8.50 3.96
C LYS A 93 -9.63 8.37 5.40
N TRP A 94 -9.81 7.21 6.02
CA TRP A 94 -9.44 6.99 7.41
C TRP A 94 -7.93 6.78 7.53
N THR A 95 -7.28 7.69 8.26
CA THR A 95 -5.84 7.65 8.52
C THR A 95 -5.58 7.92 10.00
N PRO A 96 -4.40 7.56 10.55
CA PRO A 96 -4.08 7.79 11.96
C PRO A 96 -4.10 9.27 12.37
N THR A 97 -3.96 10.20 11.42
CA THR A 97 -3.91 11.64 11.68
C THR A 97 -5.28 12.29 11.78
N ILE A 98 -6.33 11.62 11.31
CA ILE A 98 -7.70 12.14 11.33
C ILE A 98 -8.40 11.59 12.57
N ARG A 99 -8.95 12.48 13.41
CA ARG A 99 -9.84 12.10 14.52
C ARG A 99 -11.28 12.06 14.02
N PRO A 100 -11.86 10.88 13.79
CA PRO A 100 -13.21 10.77 13.25
C PRO A 100 -14.24 11.02 14.35
N THR A 101 -15.41 11.54 13.96
CA THR A 101 -16.53 11.80 14.88
C THR A 101 -17.14 10.50 15.41
N ASP A 102 -17.10 9.43 14.61
CA ASP A 102 -17.62 8.11 14.99
C ASP A 102 -16.58 7.02 14.67
N ILE A 103 -15.71 6.75 15.65
CA ILE A 103 -14.74 5.66 15.59
C ILE A 103 -15.45 4.30 15.49
N GLY A 104 -16.59 4.17 16.17
CA GLY A 104 -17.33 2.92 16.21
C GLY A 104 -17.76 2.47 14.81
N THR A 105 -18.32 3.38 14.02
CA THR A 105 -18.74 3.09 12.64
C THR A 105 -17.57 2.67 11.74
N LEU A 106 -16.40 3.28 11.91
CA LEU A 106 -15.20 2.91 11.15
C LEU A 106 -14.74 1.49 11.45
N TYR A 107 -14.66 1.11 12.73
CA TYR A 107 -14.31 -0.24 13.15
C TYR A 107 -15.33 -1.28 12.66
N THR A 108 -16.62 -0.98 12.77
CA THR A 108 -17.69 -1.88 12.26
C THR A 108 -17.57 -2.07 10.74
N ALA A 109 -17.36 -0.98 9.98
CA ALA A 109 -17.23 -1.04 8.53
C ALA A 109 -15.95 -1.77 8.08
N ALA A 110 -14.83 -1.55 8.78
CA ALA A 110 -13.58 -2.26 8.57
C ALA A 110 -13.73 -3.77 8.82
N TYR A 111 -14.31 -4.14 9.97
CA TYR A 111 -14.64 -5.53 10.29
C TYR A 111 -15.53 -6.15 9.21
N TYR A 112 -16.59 -5.46 8.79
CA TYR A 112 -17.51 -5.93 7.76
C TYR A 112 -16.81 -6.25 6.43
N VAL A 113 -15.96 -5.35 5.93
CA VAL A 113 -15.25 -5.58 4.66
C VAL A 113 -14.36 -6.82 4.77
N VAL A 114 -13.59 -6.93 5.86
CA VAL A 114 -12.67 -8.05 6.08
C VAL A 114 -13.42 -9.36 6.30
N SER A 115 -14.48 -9.38 7.11
CA SER A 115 -15.25 -10.59 7.41
C SER A 115 -15.98 -11.11 6.17
N ARG A 116 -16.60 -10.23 5.37
CA ARG A 116 -17.31 -10.63 4.15
C ARG A 116 -16.38 -11.15 3.05
N LEU A 117 -15.18 -10.58 2.92
CA LEU A 117 -14.14 -11.16 2.06
C LEU A 117 -13.73 -12.55 2.55
N ALA A 118 -13.53 -12.71 3.86
CA ALA A 118 -13.16 -13.99 4.46
C ALA A 118 -14.25 -15.05 4.22
N GLU A 119 -15.51 -14.74 4.54
CA GLU A 119 -16.67 -15.62 4.34
C GLU A 119 -16.77 -16.11 2.90
N ARG A 120 -16.52 -15.22 1.93
CA ARG A 120 -16.59 -15.57 0.51
C ARG A 120 -15.41 -16.43 0.03
N PHE A 121 -14.20 -16.17 0.51
CA PHE A 121 -12.97 -16.70 -0.10
C PHE A 121 -12.21 -17.74 0.74
N GLY A 122 -12.73 -18.10 1.92
CA GLY A 122 -12.25 -19.24 2.72
C GLY A 122 -11.65 -18.91 4.09
N GLY A 123 -12.17 -17.88 4.76
CA GLY A 123 -11.89 -17.54 6.16
C GLY A 123 -10.43 -17.18 6.42
N LEU A 124 -9.90 -17.62 7.56
CA LEU A 124 -8.49 -17.43 7.92
C LEU A 124 -7.51 -18.01 6.87
N ALA A 125 -7.88 -19.10 6.20
CA ALA A 125 -7.05 -19.71 5.17
C ALA A 125 -6.90 -18.83 3.93
N TYR A 126 -7.90 -18.00 3.62
CA TYR A 126 -7.81 -16.99 2.57
C TYR A 126 -6.72 -15.95 2.88
N TYR A 127 -6.77 -15.37 4.07
CA TYR A 127 -5.77 -14.39 4.49
C TYR A 127 -4.38 -15.00 4.66
N ALA A 128 -4.27 -16.25 5.11
CA ALA A 128 -2.98 -16.95 5.13
C ALA A 128 -2.34 -17.06 3.74
N ARG A 129 -3.13 -17.35 2.69
CA ARG A 129 -2.65 -17.34 1.29
C ARG A 129 -2.24 -15.93 0.87
N PHE A 130 -3.03 -14.92 1.20
CA PHE A 130 -2.72 -13.51 0.92
C PHE A 130 -1.38 -13.09 1.54
N PHE A 131 -1.18 -13.28 2.85
CA PHE A 131 0.07 -12.90 3.52
C PHE A 131 1.28 -13.68 3.01
N LYS A 132 1.10 -14.93 2.58
CA LYS A 132 2.16 -15.70 1.94
C LYS A 132 2.58 -15.13 0.58
N LEU A 133 1.64 -14.56 -0.18
CA LEU A 133 1.92 -13.96 -1.49
C LEU A 133 2.68 -12.64 -1.38
N ILE A 134 2.49 -11.91 -0.29
CA ILE A 134 3.02 -10.55 -0.11
C ILE A 134 4.25 -10.49 0.81
N SER A 135 4.86 -11.64 1.15
CA SER A 135 5.85 -11.76 2.24
C SER A 135 7.08 -10.86 2.16
N ASP A 136 7.34 -10.21 1.03
CA ASP A 136 8.48 -9.33 0.78
C ASP A 136 8.09 -8.14 -0.13
N ILE A 137 6.80 -7.76 -0.12
CA ILE A 137 6.22 -6.79 -1.04
C ILE A 137 5.60 -5.65 -0.24
N GLU A 138 6.09 -4.43 -0.47
CA GLU A 138 5.47 -3.24 0.08
C GLU A 138 4.21 -2.90 -0.73
N ILE A 139 3.05 -2.91 -0.06
CA ILE A 139 1.77 -2.56 -0.68
C ILE A 139 1.41 -1.13 -0.28
N LEU A 140 1.55 -0.22 -1.24
CA LEU A 140 1.25 1.21 -1.07
C LEU A 140 0.00 1.65 -1.83
N ASP A 141 -0.45 0.84 -2.78
CA ASP A 141 -1.54 1.17 -3.70
C ASP A 141 -2.72 0.21 -3.54
N LYS A 142 -3.95 0.76 -3.54
CA LYS A 142 -5.18 0.00 -3.31
C LYS A 142 -5.50 -0.98 -4.45
N ASN A 143 -5.10 -0.69 -5.68
CA ASN A 143 -5.30 -1.58 -6.82
C ASN A 143 -4.32 -2.76 -6.73
N VAL A 144 -3.06 -2.49 -6.35
CA VAL A 144 -2.07 -3.55 -6.04
C VAL A 144 -2.52 -4.42 -4.87
N PHE A 145 -3.08 -3.82 -3.82
CA PHE A 145 -3.68 -4.55 -2.71
C PHE A 145 -4.79 -5.51 -3.19
N ALA A 146 -5.75 -5.01 -3.97
CA ALA A 146 -6.84 -5.81 -4.52
C ALA A 146 -6.35 -6.90 -5.47
N TYR A 147 -5.25 -6.67 -6.20
CA TYR A 147 -4.62 -7.69 -7.02
C TYR A 147 -4.15 -8.89 -6.20
N TYR A 148 -3.43 -8.68 -5.11
CA TYR A 148 -2.94 -9.77 -4.26
C TYR A 148 -4.08 -10.48 -3.52
N LEU A 149 -5.10 -9.74 -3.08
CA LEU A 149 -6.34 -10.35 -2.59
C LEU A 149 -7.01 -11.25 -3.64
N SER A 150 -6.98 -10.84 -4.91
CA SER A 150 -7.52 -11.63 -6.02
C SER A 150 -6.69 -12.88 -6.31
N LEU A 151 -5.36 -12.78 -6.25
CA LEU A 151 -4.49 -13.95 -6.35
C LEU A 151 -4.75 -14.97 -5.23
N ALA A 152 -4.96 -14.51 -4.00
CA ALA A 152 -5.29 -15.38 -2.86
C ALA A 152 -6.68 -16.02 -2.99
N ALA A 153 -7.61 -15.34 -3.65
CA ALA A 153 -8.96 -15.80 -3.92
C ALA A 153 -9.05 -16.70 -5.17
N ASN A 154 -8.05 -16.64 -6.04
CA ASN A 154 -8.08 -17.20 -7.40
C ASN A 154 -9.28 -16.68 -8.25
N GLU A 155 -9.77 -15.49 -7.92
CA GLU A 155 -10.86 -14.77 -8.56
C GLU A 155 -10.67 -13.27 -8.30
N SER A 156 -11.17 -12.41 -9.18
CA SER A 156 -11.13 -10.96 -8.95
C SER A 156 -11.96 -10.57 -7.74
N VAL A 157 -11.35 -9.88 -6.78
CA VAL A 157 -12.08 -9.25 -5.65
C VAL A 157 -12.57 -7.84 -5.97
N ALA A 158 -12.11 -7.24 -7.08
CA ALA A 158 -12.43 -5.86 -7.44
C ALA A 158 -13.95 -5.61 -7.57
N PRO A 159 -14.77 -6.49 -8.19
CA PRO A 159 -16.22 -6.29 -8.22
C PRO A 159 -16.86 -6.19 -6.82
N VAL A 160 -16.38 -6.98 -5.86
CA VAL A 160 -16.90 -6.99 -4.50
C VAL A 160 -16.52 -5.69 -3.78
N LEU A 161 -15.23 -5.32 -3.83
CA LEU A 161 -14.76 -4.06 -3.23
C LEU A 161 -15.43 -2.83 -3.86
N ASN A 162 -15.69 -2.86 -5.17
CA ASN A 162 -16.38 -1.79 -5.88
C ASN A 162 -17.87 -1.71 -5.55
N SER A 163 -18.51 -2.82 -5.19
CA SER A 163 -19.87 -2.79 -4.65
C SER A 163 -19.96 -2.02 -3.33
N TRP A 164 -18.84 -1.90 -2.60
CA TRP A 164 -18.71 -1.06 -1.41
C TRP A 164 -18.09 0.32 -1.67
N GLY A 165 -17.92 0.71 -2.94
CA GLY A 165 -17.48 2.07 -3.32
C GLY A 165 -15.96 2.32 -3.29
N PHE A 166 -15.12 1.27 -3.27
CA PHE A 166 -13.67 1.44 -3.15
C PHE A 166 -12.99 2.01 -4.42
N GLY A 167 -13.63 1.90 -5.59
CA GLY A 167 -13.10 2.41 -6.86
C GLY A 167 -11.74 1.79 -7.21
N ILE A 168 -11.67 0.47 -7.12
CA ILE A 168 -10.53 -0.38 -7.45
C ILE A 168 -10.51 -0.63 -8.96
N GLU A 169 -9.35 -0.42 -9.57
CA GLU A 169 -9.07 -0.91 -10.91
C GLU A 169 -8.79 -2.41 -10.86
N ASP A 170 -9.51 -3.18 -11.68
CA ASP A 170 -9.37 -4.64 -11.68
C ASP A 170 -8.09 -5.07 -12.41
N LEU A 171 -7.00 -5.14 -11.65
CA LEU A 171 -5.72 -5.66 -12.11
C LEU A 171 -5.69 -7.19 -12.16
N TYR A 172 -6.72 -7.91 -11.69
CA TYR A 172 -6.80 -9.36 -11.82
C TYR A 172 -7.25 -9.71 -13.23
N LEU A 173 -6.26 -9.87 -14.11
CA LEU A 173 -6.49 -10.01 -15.53
C LEU A 173 -6.99 -11.42 -15.90
N ARG A 174 -8.17 -11.46 -16.54
CA ARG A 174 -8.73 -12.65 -17.21
C ARG A 174 -7.95 -12.94 -18.50
N PRO A 175 -8.07 -14.13 -19.10
CA PRO A 175 -7.42 -14.46 -20.37
C PRO A 175 -7.65 -13.43 -21.50
N GLU A 176 -8.82 -12.79 -21.55
CA GLU A 176 -9.14 -11.73 -22.53
C GLU A 176 -8.25 -10.48 -22.41
N SER A 177 -7.69 -10.25 -21.23
CA SER A 177 -6.77 -9.14 -20.98
C SER A 177 -5.47 -9.26 -21.78
N PHE A 178 -5.06 -10.48 -22.17
CA PHE A 178 -3.89 -10.66 -23.03
C PHE A 178 -4.10 -10.02 -24.41
N ILE A 179 -5.31 -10.07 -24.95
CA ILE A 179 -5.64 -9.43 -26.23
C ILE A 179 -5.62 -7.91 -26.08
N ARG A 180 -6.23 -7.39 -25.01
CA ARG A 180 -6.26 -5.95 -24.70
C ARG A 180 -4.85 -5.37 -24.56
N VAL A 181 -4.00 -5.98 -23.73
CA VAL A 181 -2.63 -5.51 -23.51
C VAL A 181 -1.81 -5.62 -24.79
N GLY A 182 -1.96 -6.70 -25.56
CA GLY A 182 -1.32 -6.83 -26.87
C GLY A 182 -1.68 -5.69 -27.82
N ASN A 183 -2.96 -5.33 -27.90
CA ASN A 183 -3.44 -4.22 -28.73
C ASN A 183 -2.92 -2.86 -28.26
N LEU A 184 -2.88 -2.62 -26.95
CA LEU A 184 -2.33 -1.39 -26.38
C LEU A 184 -0.86 -1.23 -26.79
N ILE A 185 -0.06 -2.28 -26.63
CA ILE A 185 1.36 -2.28 -26.97
C ILE A 185 1.59 -2.04 -28.47
N MET A 186 0.81 -2.71 -29.33
CA MET A 186 0.88 -2.51 -30.78
C MET A 186 0.54 -1.08 -31.20
N GLY A 187 -0.34 -0.40 -30.45
CA GLY A 187 -0.73 0.98 -30.70
C GLY A 187 0.28 2.04 -30.23
N LEU A 188 1.33 1.67 -29.50
CA LEU A 188 2.33 2.64 -29.01
C LEU A 188 3.25 3.13 -30.13
N ASP A 189 3.47 4.44 -30.16
CA ASP A 189 4.44 5.06 -31.06
C ASP A 189 5.87 4.58 -30.78
N GLN A 190 6.71 4.58 -31.81
CA GLN A 190 8.12 4.22 -31.70
C GLN A 190 8.93 5.25 -30.88
N ALA A 191 8.44 6.48 -30.73
CA ALA A 191 9.03 7.52 -29.89
C ALA A 191 9.10 7.12 -28.40
N TYR A 192 8.25 6.19 -27.95
CA TYR A 192 8.20 5.76 -26.55
C TYR A 192 9.15 4.62 -26.20
N GLN A 193 10.21 4.44 -26.99
CA GLN A 193 11.32 3.59 -26.61
C GLN A 193 12.10 4.22 -25.44
N PRO A 194 12.60 3.42 -24.48
CA PRO A 194 12.66 1.95 -24.47
C PRO A 194 11.41 1.27 -23.87
N TYR A 195 10.44 2.01 -23.37
CA TYR A 195 9.33 1.49 -22.58
C TYR A 195 8.38 0.61 -23.37
N ARG A 196 8.18 0.93 -24.66
CA ARG A 196 7.47 0.04 -25.58
C ARG A 196 8.14 -1.33 -25.68
N PHE A 197 9.47 -1.38 -25.89
CA PHE A 197 10.20 -2.65 -25.95
C PHE A 197 10.11 -3.43 -24.63
N LEU A 198 10.28 -2.76 -23.49
CA LEU A 198 10.16 -3.42 -22.19
C LEU A 198 8.76 -4.00 -21.99
N SER A 199 7.72 -3.26 -22.37
CA SER A 199 6.34 -3.75 -22.33
C SER A 199 6.16 -5.01 -23.20
N GLU A 200 6.66 -4.99 -24.45
CA GLU A 200 6.63 -6.16 -25.34
C GLU A 200 7.36 -7.38 -24.74
N LEU A 201 8.50 -7.17 -24.09
CA LEU A 201 9.25 -8.22 -23.42
C LEU A 201 8.43 -8.87 -22.30
N PHE A 202 7.87 -8.06 -21.40
CA PHE A 202 7.04 -8.56 -20.31
C PHE A 202 5.77 -9.25 -20.82
N TYR A 203 5.16 -8.75 -21.89
CA TYR A 203 4.02 -9.40 -22.52
C TYR A 203 4.35 -10.81 -23.02
N ARG A 204 5.53 -11.00 -23.65
CA ARG A 204 5.99 -12.34 -24.08
C ARG A 204 6.26 -13.26 -22.90
N LEU A 205 6.82 -12.74 -21.80
CA LEU A 205 7.03 -13.50 -20.57
C LEU A 205 5.70 -13.93 -19.93
N ALA A 206 4.68 -13.07 -20.01
CA ALA A 206 3.33 -13.38 -19.57
C ALA A 206 2.73 -14.55 -20.36
N LEU A 207 2.78 -14.49 -21.70
CA LEU A 207 2.31 -15.57 -22.57
C LEU A 207 3.05 -16.88 -22.32
N LYS A 208 4.37 -16.84 -22.14
CA LYS A 208 5.18 -18.02 -21.81
C LYS A 208 4.78 -18.62 -20.46
N SER A 209 4.52 -17.79 -19.46
CA SER A 209 4.11 -18.26 -18.13
C SER A 209 2.71 -18.85 -18.12
N LEU A 210 1.80 -18.26 -18.91
CA LEU A 210 0.44 -18.78 -19.11
C LEU A 210 0.49 -20.18 -19.73
N ARG A 211 1.29 -20.37 -20.79
CA ARG A 211 1.49 -21.68 -21.43
C ARG A 211 2.05 -22.74 -20.47
N ASN A 212 2.84 -22.31 -19.48
CA ASN A 212 3.40 -23.17 -18.45
C ASN A 212 2.45 -23.37 -17.24
N ASN A 213 1.18 -22.96 -17.38
CA ASN A 213 0.15 -23.01 -16.34
C ASN A 213 0.52 -22.29 -15.03
N ASN A 214 1.41 -21.29 -15.10
CA ASN A 214 1.81 -20.48 -13.96
C ASN A 214 1.06 -19.14 -13.99
N LEU A 215 -0.21 -19.18 -13.55
CA LEU A 215 -1.13 -18.04 -13.63
C LEU A 215 -0.64 -16.82 -12.85
N GLY A 216 -0.04 -17.01 -11.66
CA GLY A 216 0.51 -15.92 -10.87
C GLY A 216 1.60 -15.14 -11.61
N ARG A 217 2.58 -15.84 -12.21
CA ARG A 217 3.63 -15.20 -13.01
C ARG A 217 3.09 -14.61 -14.31
N ALA A 218 2.14 -15.29 -14.95
CA ALA A 218 1.51 -14.79 -16.17
C ALA A 218 0.82 -13.43 -15.92
N ASN A 219 0.06 -13.33 -14.84
CA ASN A 219 -0.63 -12.09 -14.46
C ASN A 219 0.36 -10.99 -14.06
N LEU A 220 1.39 -11.31 -13.27
CA LEU A 220 2.40 -10.33 -12.87
C LEU A 220 3.07 -9.70 -14.11
N TYR A 221 3.57 -10.53 -15.02
CA TYR A 221 4.21 -10.05 -16.24
C TYR A 221 3.24 -9.29 -17.14
N LEU A 222 1.96 -9.70 -17.21
CA LEU A 222 0.96 -9.01 -18.01
C LEU A 222 0.64 -7.61 -17.45
N ILE A 223 0.57 -7.47 -16.13
CA ILE A 223 0.40 -6.17 -15.45
C ILE A 223 1.64 -5.30 -15.66
N THR A 224 2.85 -5.85 -15.52
CA THR A 224 4.08 -5.10 -15.81
C THR A 224 4.07 -4.58 -17.24
N ALA A 225 3.66 -5.42 -18.21
CA ALA A 225 3.51 -5.00 -19.59
C ALA A 225 2.46 -3.88 -19.75
N LEU A 226 1.30 -4.02 -19.12
CA LEU A 226 0.24 -3.00 -19.12
C LEU A 226 0.74 -1.66 -18.58
N LEU A 227 1.33 -1.64 -17.39
CA LEU A 227 1.83 -0.40 -16.76
C LEU A 227 2.91 0.26 -17.62
N LEU A 228 3.88 -0.52 -18.13
CA LEU A 228 4.90 0.03 -19.01
C LEU A 228 4.31 0.62 -20.29
N ALA A 229 3.22 0.03 -20.80
CA ALA A 229 2.56 0.52 -22.00
C ALA A 229 1.76 1.81 -21.73
N GLU A 230 0.93 1.83 -20.68
CA GLU A 230 0.12 3.01 -20.34
C GLU A 230 0.98 4.22 -19.96
N PHE A 231 2.05 3.98 -19.19
CA PHE A 231 2.93 5.05 -18.73
C PHE A 231 4.10 5.34 -19.69
N ALA A 232 4.20 4.67 -20.85
CA ALA A 232 5.29 4.85 -21.79
C ALA A 232 5.57 6.32 -22.15
N PRO A 233 4.56 7.18 -22.42
CA PRO A 233 4.79 8.58 -22.72
C PRO A 233 5.43 9.35 -21.56
N ILE A 234 4.88 9.18 -20.35
CA ILE A 234 5.35 9.87 -19.14
C ILE A 234 6.77 9.42 -18.79
N LEU A 235 7.02 8.11 -18.83
CA LEU A 235 8.33 7.54 -18.56
C LEU A 235 9.38 8.00 -19.58
N THR A 236 8.99 8.13 -20.85
CA THR A 236 9.86 8.67 -21.91
C THR A 236 10.23 10.13 -21.62
N ILE A 237 9.26 10.97 -21.29
CA ILE A 237 9.51 12.38 -20.93
C ILE A 237 10.42 12.47 -19.70
N ALA A 238 10.13 11.70 -18.66
CA ALA A 238 10.93 11.68 -17.43
C ALA A 238 12.38 11.25 -17.71
N THR A 239 12.59 10.27 -18.60
CA THR A 239 13.92 9.82 -19.01
C THR A 239 14.68 10.89 -19.77
N ILE A 240 14.02 11.56 -20.72
CA ILE A 240 14.63 12.66 -21.47
C ILE A 240 15.00 13.81 -20.52
N ALA A 241 14.10 14.19 -19.62
CA ALA A 241 14.36 15.24 -18.64
C ALA A 241 15.54 14.89 -17.72
N ALA A 242 15.58 13.65 -17.20
CA ALA A 242 16.67 13.17 -16.38
C ALA A 242 18.01 13.15 -17.14
N ALA A 243 18.01 12.75 -18.41
CA ALA A 243 19.20 12.75 -19.26
C ALA A 243 19.71 14.18 -19.53
N LEU A 244 18.82 15.13 -19.83
CA LEU A 244 19.17 16.54 -20.03
C LEU A 244 19.71 17.17 -18.75
N LEU A 245 19.10 16.89 -17.60
CA LEU A 245 19.57 17.37 -16.30
C LEU A 245 20.95 16.77 -15.96
N SER A 246 21.14 15.48 -16.20
CA SER A 246 22.44 14.83 -15.98
C SER A 246 23.53 15.42 -16.88
N LEU A 247 23.20 15.67 -18.16
CA LEU A 247 24.12 16.29 -19.11
C LEU A 247 24.46 17.74 -18.73
N SER A 248 23.47 18.53 -18.29
CA SER A 248 23.70 19.92 -17.89
C SER A 248 24.58 19.99 -16.65
N LEU A 249 24.34 19.14 -15.64
CA LEU A 249 25.19 19.02 -14.46
C LEU A 249 26.62 18.63 -14.84
N TYR A 250 26.79 17.64 -15.72
CA TYR A 250 28.11 17.22 -16.20
C TYR A 250 28.86 18.35 -16.92
N VAL A 251 28.18 19.13 -17.75
CA VAL A 251 28.79 20.28 -18.44
C VAL A 251 29.17 21.39 -17.46
N LEU A 252 28.33 21.68 -16.46
CA LEU A 252 28.60 22.68 -15.42
C LEU A 252 29.79 22.29 -14.54
N GLU A 253 29.90 21.00 -14.20
CA GLU A 253 31.04 20.42 -13.48
C GLU A 253 32.34 20.60 -14.26
N LYS A 254 32.32 20.20 -15.55
CA LYS A 254 33.50 20.32 -16.44
C LYS A 254 33.95 21.77 -16.64
N LYS A 255 33.02 22.73 -16.63
CA LYS A 255 33.32 24.18 -16.69
C LYS A 255 33.81 24.76 -15.37
N GLY A 256 33.91 23.96 -14.30
CA GLY A 256 34.36 24.40 -12.99
C GLY A 256 33.39 25.33 -12.26
N VAL A 257 32.15 25.45 -12.75
CA VAL A 257 31.10 26.31 -12.16
C VAL A 257 30.58 25.71 -10.86
N LEU A 258 30.68 24.40 -10.70
CA LEU A 258 30.25 23.67 -9.51
C LEU A 258 31.37 23.47 -8.46
N LYS A 259 32.57 24.02 -8.66
CA LYS A 259 33.60 24.02 -7.60
C LYS A 259 33.19 25.01 -6.50
N GLU A 260 33.04 24.52 -5.28
CA GLU A 260 32.85 25.38 -4.10
C GLU A 260 33.93 26.45 -4.06
N ARG A 261 33.52 27.71 -3.84
CA ARG A 261 34.47 28.77 -3.46
C ARG A 261 35.14 28.32 -2.16
N GLU A 262 36.46 28.14 -2.18
CA GLU A 262 37.22 28.04 -0.94
C GLU A 262 36.89 29.26 -0.07
N PRO A 263 36.63 29.09 1.24
CA PRO A 263 36.35 30.21 2.12
C PRO A 263 37.56 31.14 2.10
N SER A 264 37.36 32.41 1.77
CA SER A 264 38.45 33.38 1.74
C SER A 264 39.07 33.44 3.13
N THR A 265 40.34 33.05 3.24
CA THR A 265 41.14 33.34 4.43
C THR A 265 41.09 34.84 4.65
N SER A 266 40.42 35.27 5.73
CA SER A 266 40.40 36.68 6.12
C SER A 266 41.83 37.14 6.33
N HIS A 267 42.31 38.07 5.50
CA HIS A 267 43.49 38.85 5.86
C HIS A 267 43.16 39.63 7.13
N MET A 268 43.83 39.28 8.25
CA MET A 268 44.00 40.18 9.38
C MET A 268 44.55 41.52 8.87
N PRO A 269 44.07 42.67 9.39
CA PRO A 269 44.65 43.96 9.03
C PRO A 269 46.08 44.05 9.58
N PRO A 270 47.01 44.73 8.88
CA PRO A 270 48.38 44.90 9.37
C PRO A 270 48.40 45.85 10.57
N GLU A 271 49.23 45.51 11.56
CA GLU A 271 49.62 46.37 12.68
C GLU A 271 50.22 47.68 12.16
N ASP A 272 49.81 48.76 12.83
CA ASP A 272 50.25 50.13 12.63
C ASP A 272 51.65 50.32 13.20
N ASP A 273 52.65 50.49 12.32
CA ASP A 273 53.99 50.94 12.67
C ASP A 273 54.39 52.08 11.73
N SER A 274 53.95 53.30 12.06
CA SER A 274 54.57 54.52 11.54
C SER A 274 55.29 55.30 12.64
N GLU A 275 56.57 54.98 12.86
CA GLU A 275 57.54 55.90 13.48
C GLU A 275 58.14 56.82 12.40
N TYR A 276 57.80 58.11 12.45
CA TYR A 276 58.57 59.16 11.77
C TYR A 276 59.54 59.80 12.78
N PHE A 277 60.81 59.81 12.39
CA PHE A 277 61.97 60.33 13.15
C PHE A 277 61.98 61.86 13.35
N LEU A 278 62.57 62.24 14.48
CA LEU A 278 63.13 63.54 14.91
C LEU A 278 63.67 64.50 13.83
N THR A 279 63.49 65.80 14.07
CA THR A 279 64.47 66.85 13.76
C THR A 279 64.53 67.92 14.86
N PHE A 280 65.74 68.10 15.40
CA PHE A 280 66.37 69.20 16.18
C PHE A 280 65.56 70.06 17.15
#